data_AF-A0A935S039-F1
#
_entry.id   AF-A0A935S039-F1
#
_cell.length_a   1.000
_cell.length_b   1.000
_cell.length_c   1.000
_cell.angle_alpha   90.00
_cell.angle_beta   90.00
_cell.angle_gamma   90.00
#
_symmetry.space_group_name_H-M   'P 1'
#
loop_
_entity.id
_entity.type
_entity.pdbx_description
1 polymer ?
#
loop_
_entity_poly.entity_id
_entity_poly.type
_entity_poly.pdbx_seq_one_letter_code
_entity_poly.pdbx_strand_id
1 'polypeptide(L)'
;MKLFEFKGDWEFEYQFEAFKGLQSRRGYYTSNDSDTESNGKVNVTIFDELNEDTEPTPEQINAIEYLIDNPDKIKQSLCKALEIEYPKFKEMYGYDENDEDSRKWFPKVNSIDEFKKVFGVGNLFILLPHKEGYSYIGLECGCTWDEEHGLGFLLHKDKIIKVGGADEAFSSWEAFKDNGTYEEEQNKWNKINTRIVPLPKPKQYEPNPKYGKLKPSQLDANKMFENHLIERGYNSEFIELVETNKIDINVNNGLTMTFLERAAQFNNLEIVKYILSKNPKSKDNVIHNSVGHCNKELVQIMIDNGIDINQPDQWGRTVLKLTEQRIIQYERSENSELSKYIEFKNWLKLKGAN
;
A
#
# COMPACT_ATOMS: atom_id res chain seq x y z
N MET A 1 25.30 -20.94 -13.94
CA MET A 1 23.99 -21.43 -14.43
C MET A 1 22.95 -20.55 -13.78
N LYS A 2 21.99 -19.97 -14.51
CA LYS A 2 20.90 -19.22 -13.85
C LYS A 2 20.07 -20.19 -13.02
N LEU A 3 19.87 -19.89 -11.74
CA LEU A 3 19.07 -20.70 -10.82
C LEU A 3 17.60 -20.28 -10.82
N PHE A 4 17.32 -19.05 -11.27
CA PHE A 4 15.98 -18.51 -11.37
C PHE A 4 15.71 -17.95 -12.77
N GLU A 5 14.51 -18.17 -13.27
CA GLU A 5 14.03 -17.63 -14.54
C GLU A 5 12.75 -16.83 -14.30
N PHE A 6 12.81 -15.53 -14.57
CA PHE A 6 11.65 -14.65 -14.50
C PHE A 6 10.71 -14.90 -15.68
N LYS A 7 9.41 -15.09 -15.40
CA LYS A 7 8.38 -15.45 -16.38
C LYS A 7 7.31 -14.35 -16.58
N GLY A 8 7.59 -13.13 -16.12
CA GLY A 8 6.65 -12.02 -16.15
C GLY A 8 5.74 -11.91 -14.92
N ASP A 9 5.83 -12.86 -13.98
CA ASP A 9 5.09 -12.85 -12.72
C ASP A 9 5.90 -12.16 -11.63
N TRP A 10 5.47 -10.95 -11.24
CA TRP A 10 6.09 -10.18 -10.15
C TRP A 10 5.64 -10.68 -8.77
N GLU A 11 4.55 -11.44 -8.74
CA GLU A 11 4.04 -12.15 -7.58
C GLU A 11 3.88 -13.62 -7.94
N PHE A 12 4.54 -14.51 -7.20
CA PHE A 12 4.53 -15.95 -7.46
C PHE A 12 4.83 -16.76 -6.20
N GLU A 13 4.53 -18.05 -6.23
CA GLU A 13 4.97 -18.95 -5.16
C GLU A 13 6.29 -19.63 -5.54
N TYR A 14 7.20 -19.75 -4.56
CA TYR A 14 8.46 -20.47 -4.74
C TYR A 14 8.82 -21.27 -3.49
N GLN A 15 9.50 -22.41 -3.67
CA GLN A 15 9.99 -23.25 -2.58
C GLN A 15 11.48 -23.01 -2.34
N PHE A 16 11.83 -22.40 -1.21
CA PHE A 16 13.22 -22.21 -0.79
C PHE A 16 13.60 -23.23 0.29
N GLU A 17 14.67 -23.99 0.05
CA GLU A 17 15.16 -24.98 1.04
C GLU A 17 15.57 -24.31 2.37
N ALA A 18 15.96 -23.03 2.37
CA ALA A 18 16.26 -22.26 3.57
C ALA A 18 15.12 -22.25 4.60
N PHE A 19 13.87 -22.30 4.15
CA PHE A 19 12.68 -22.17 5.00
C PHE A 19 12.03 -23.51 5.32
N LYS A 20 12.54 -24.60 4.75
CA LYS A 20 12.04 -25.94 5.01
C LYS A 20 12.29 -26.36 6.46
N GLY A 21 11.28 -27.01 7.04
CA GLY A 21 11.31 -27.46 8.42
C GLY A 21 10.91 -26.40 9.45
N LEU A 22 10.67 -25.15 9.04
CA LEU A 22 10.06 -24.11 9.89
C LEU A 22 8.55 -24.34 10.04
N GLN A 23 7.84 -23.51 10.79
CA GLN A 23 6.37 -23.59 10.85
C GLN A 23 5.74 -23.26 9.51
N SER A 24 4.59 -23.88 9.20
CA SER A 24 3.75 -23.42 8.10
C SER A 24 3.02 -22.14 8.51
N ARG A 25 3.15 -21.08 7.69
CA ARG A 25 2.59 -19.74 7.95
C ARG A 25 1.92 -19.18 6.70
N ARG A 26 1.07 -20.00 6.07
CA ARG A 26 0.35 -19.72 4.81
C ARG A 26 -1.08 -19.19 5.05
N GLY A 27 -1.49 -19.01 6.31
CA GLY A 27 -2.78 -18.42 6.65
C GLY A 27 -2.85 -16.93 6.34
N TYR A 28 -4.02 -16.32 6.55
CA TYR A 28 -4.17 -14.87 6.44
C TYR A 28 -3.19 -14.16 7.36
N TYR A 29 -2.53 -13.10 6.88
CA TYR A 29 -1.51 -12.35 7.63
C TYR A 29 -0.38 -13.24 8.17
N THR A 30 -0.01 -14.30 7.44
CA THR A 30 0.99 -15.29 7.86
C THR A 30 0.64 -16.02 9.16
N SER A 31 -0.65 -16.11 9.51
CA SER A 31 -1.14 -16.96 10.60
C SER A 31 -0.82 -18.44 10.37
N ASN A 32 -0.81 -19.21 11.46
CA ASN A 32 -0.60 -20.64 11.40
C ASN A 32 -1.72 -21.32 10.61
N ASP A 33 -1.37 -22.07 9.56
CA ASP A 33 -2.31 -22.80 8.72
C ASP A 33 -2.26 -24.32 8.94
N SER A 34 -1.20 -24.84 9.57
CA SER A 34 -1.00 -26.27 9.77
C SER A 34 -0.01 -26.56 10.89
N ASP A 35 -0.25 -27.65 11.63
CA ASP A 35 0.71 -28.17 12.62
C ASP A 35 1.91 -28.90 11.98
N THR A 36 1.92 -29.06 10.64
CA THR A 36 3.02 -29.68 9.91
C THR A 36 4.13 -28.68 9.59
N GLU A 37 5.38 -29.15 9.60
CA GLU A 37 6.52 -28.35 9.14
C GLU A 37 6.34 -27.89 7.68
N SER A 38 6.74 -26.66 7.41
CA SER A 38 6.75 -26.07 6.07
C SER A 38 7.68 -26.84 5.15
N ASN A 39 7.24 -27.06 3.91
CA ASN A 39 8.09 -27.57 2.84
C ASN A 39 9.01 -26.48 2.24
N GLY A 40 8.96 -25.25 2.76
CA GLY A 40 9.75 -24.10 2.31
C GLY A 40 9.04 -23.21 1.27
N LYS A 41 7.78 -23.50 0.94
CA LYS A 41 6.98 -22.72 0.00
C LYS A 41 6.53 -21.39 0.62
N VAL A 42 6.79 -20.29 -0.09
CA VAL A 42 6.43 -18.91 0.33
C VAL A 42 5.84 -18.14 -0.85
N ASN A 43 5.12 -17.05 -0.56
CA ASN A 43 4.77 -16.07 -1.60
C ASN A 43 5.95 -15.14 -1.79
N VAL A 44 6.32 -14.91 -3.05
CA VAL A 44 7.41 -14.01 -3.44
C VAL A 44 6.78 -12.82 -4.15
N THR A 45 7.11 -11.61 -3.71
CA THR A 45 6.78 -10.36 -4.38
C THR A 45 8.07 -9.65 -4.75
N ILE A 46 8.26 -9.35 -6.03
CA ILE A 46 9.34 -8.49 -6.50
C ILE A 46 8.79 -7.07 -6.56
N PHE A 47 9.39 -6.14 -5.81
CA PHE A 47 8.95 -4.74 -5.85
C PHE A 47 9.32 -4.10 -7.18
N ASP A 48 8.40 -3.32 -7.71
CA ASP A 48 8.58 -2.59 -8.95
C ASP A 48 8.30 -1.10 -8.77
N GLU A 49 8.74 -0.32 -9.75
CA GLU A 49 8.43 1.11 -9.87
C GLU A 49 7.67 1.37 -11.16
N LEU A 50 6.82 2.39 -11.15
CA LEU A 50 6.09 2.80 -12.34
C LEU A 50 7.05 3.40 -13.39
N ASN A 51 7.45 2.58 -14.36
CA ASN A 51 8.33 2.95 -15.46
C ASN A 51 8.13 2.01 -16.67
N GLU A 52 8.91 2.21 -17.74
CA GLU A 52 8.87 1.39 -18.96
C GLU A 52 9.65 0.08 -18.85
N ASP A 53 10.45 -0.08 -17.80
CA ASP A 53 11.22 -1.30 -17.60
C ASP A 53 10.28 -2.46 -17.32
N THR A 54 10.60 -3.59 -17.94
CA THR A 54 9.68 -4.73 -18.01
C THR A 54 10.22 -6.00 -17.35
N GLU A 55 11.45 -5.96 -16.85
CA GLU A 55 12.09 -7.05 -16.12
C GLU A 55 12.58 -6.54 -14.75
N PRO A 56 12.64 -7.40 -13.72
CA PRO A 56 13.35 -7.10 -12.49
C PRO A 56 14.81 -6.71 -12.76
N THR A 57 15.38 -5.89 -11.89
CA THR A 57 16.78 -5.50 -12.05
C THR A 57 17.71 -6.72 -11.87
N PRO A 58 18.92 -6.70 -12.44
CA PRO A 58 19.91 -7.76 -12.19
C PRO A 58 20.15 -8.01 -10.70
N GLU A 59 20.12 -6.96 -9.87
CA GLU A 59 20.32 -7.04 -8.42
C GLU A 59 19.20 -7.79 -7.71
N GLN A 60 17.95 -7.62 -8.17
CA GLN A 60 16.79 -8.37 -7.66
C GLN A 60 16.90 -9.85 -8.01
N ILE A 61 17.29 -10.16 -9.25
CA ILE A 61 17.52 -11.55 -9.69
C ILE A 61 18.67 -12.18 -8.88
N ASN A 62 19.78 -11.46 -8.71
CA ASN A 62 20.92 -11.93 -7.93
C ASN A 62 20.55 -12.22 -6.47
N ALA A 63 19.67 -11.41 -5.86
CA ALA A 63 19.18 -11.65 -4.50
C ALA A 63 18.38 -12.96 -4.39
N ILE A 64 17.46 -13.21 -5.34
CA ILE A 64 16.71 -14.48 -5.41
C ILE A 64 17.67 -15.66 -5.58
N GLU A 65 18.62 -15.56 -6.53
CA GLU A 65 19.58 -16.63 -6.78
C GLU A 65 20.49 -16.90 -5.58
N TYR A 66 20.91 -15.85 -4.85
CA TYR A 66 21.70 -15.99 -3.63
C TYR A 66 20.98 -16.82 -2.58
N LEU A 67 19.69 -16.54 -2.37
CA LEU A 67 18.84 -17.26 -1.41
C LEU A 67 18.67 -18.73 -1.81
N ILE A 68 18.54 -19.03 -3.10
CA ILE A 68 18.46 -20.40 -3.63
C ILE A 68 19.77 -21.16 -3.40
N ASP A 69 20.92 -20.50 -3.64
CA ASP A 69 22.25 -21.12 -3.62
C ASP A 69 22.83 -21.27 -2.19
N ASN A 70 22.31 -20.54 -1.20
CA ASN A 70 22.87 -20.48 0.16
C ASN A 70 21.86 -20.83 1.28
N PRO A 71 21.07 -21.92 1.18
CA PRO A 71 19.96 -22.17 2.09
C PRO A 71 20.39 -22.32 3.56
N ASP A 72 21.48 -23.05 3.82
CA ASP A 72 21.97 -23.29 5.18
C ASP A 72 22.46 -22.01 5.86
N LYS A 73 23.19 -21.15 5.12
CA LYS A 73 23.68 -19.86 5.66
C LYS A 73 22.50 -18.96 6.03
N ILE A 74 21.51 -18.88 5.15
CA ILE A 74 20.31 -18.06 5.39
C ILE A 74 19.57 -18.54 6.63
N LYS A 75 19.26 -19.84 6.69
CA LYS A 75 18.56 -20.43 7.84
C LYS A 75 19.33 -20.18 9.14
N GLN A 76 20.64 -20.37 9.12
CA GLN A 76 21.50 -20.12 10.27
C GLN A 76 21.49 -18.64 10.70
N SER A 77 21.59 -17.71 9.76
CA SER A 77 21.56 -16.27 10.05
C SER A 77 20.23 -15.82 10.67
N LEU A 78 19.10 -16.33 10.17
CA LEU A 78 17.77 -16.04 10.73
C LEU A 78 17.66 -16.51 12.18
N CYS A 79 18.04 -17.77 12.43
CA CYS A 79 17.92 -18.34 13.76
C CYS A 79 18.92 -17.71 14.77
N LYS A 80 20.12 -17.33 14.33
CA LYS A 80 21.08 -16.57 15.16
C LYS A 80 20.58 -15.18 15.52
N ALA A 81 19.94 -14.49 14.58
CA ALA A 81 19.36 -13.18 14.88
C ALA A 81 18.23 -13.32 15.91
N LEU A 82 17.38 -14.35 15.80
CA LEU A 82 16.36 -14.60 16.81
C LEU A 82 16.94 -15.04 18.16
N GLU A 83 18.06 -15.75 18.21
CA GLU A 83 18.74 -16.04 19.48
C GLU A 83 19.02 -14.77 20.30
N ILE A 84 19.33 -13.67 19.61
CA ILE A 84 19.62 -12.36 20.20
C ILE A 84 18.33 -11.58 20.52
N GLU A 85 17.34 -11.60 19.63
CA GLU A 85 16.13 -10.77 19.75
C GLU A 85 15.00 -11.42 20.57
N TYR A 86 14.92 -12.74 20.58
CA TYR A 86 13.84 -13.48 21.25
C TYR A 86 13.73 -13.19 22.76
N PRO A 87 14.82 -13.06 23.53
CA PRO A 87 14.73 -12.61 24.93
C PRO A 87 14.15 -11.19 25.08
N LYS A 88 14.45 -10.30 24.15
CA LYS A 88 13.92 -8.92 24.17
C LYS A 88 12.43 -8.91 23.86
N PHE A 89 11.98 -9.75 22.92
CA PHE A 89 10.56 -9.92 22.67
C PHE A 89 9.84 -10.50 23.90
N LYS A 90 10.42 -11.51 24.58
CA LYS A 90 9.84 -12.02 25.84
C LYS A 90 9.63 -10.90 26.86
N GLU A 91 10.63 -10.05 27.07
CA GLU A 91 10.54 -8.92 27.99
C GLU A 91 9.48 -7.91 27.55
N MET A 92 9.48 -7.52 26.28
CA MET A 92 8.55 -6.54 25.71
C MET A 92 7.09 -6.99 25.81
N TYR A 93 6.83 -8.27 25.61
CA TYR A 93 5.49 -8.87 25.71
C TYR A 93 5.14 -9.33 27.14
N GLY A 94 5.98 -9.03 28.13
CA GLY A 94 5.67 -9.29 29.54
C GLY A 94 5.64 -10.77 29.92
N TYR A 95 6.52 -11.59 29.34
CA TYR A 95 6.60 -13.03 29.59
C TYR A 95 6.69 -13.35 31.10
N ASP A 96 5.79 -14.21 31.58
CA ASP A 96 5.82 -14.80 32.92
C ASP A 96 6.08 -16.30 32.82
N GLU A 97 7.14 -16.77 33.50
CA GLU A 97 7.50 -18.19 33.52
C GLU A 97 6.46 -19.08 34.21
N ASN A 98 5.61 -18.51 35.08
CA ASN A 98 4.57 -19.21 35.80
C ASN A 98 3.26 -19.28 35.01
N ASP A 99 3.09 -18.42 34.00
CA ASP A 99 1.93 -18.37 33.14
C ASP A 99 1.99 -19.40 31.99
N GLU A 100 0.88 -20.11 31.76
CA GLU A 100 0.84 -21.18 30.75
C GLU A 100 0.81 -20.65 29.32
N ASP A 101 0.07 -19.57 29.08
CA ASP A 101 -0.03 -18.94 27.78
C ASP A 101 1.31 -18.32 27.38
N SER A 102 2.01 -17.66 28.31
CA SER A 102 3.37 -17.16 28.12
C SER A 102 4.34 -18.26 27.66
N ARG A 103 4.29 -19.45 28.28
CA ARG A 103 5.13 -20.60 27.89
C ARG A 103 4.75 -21.16 26.52
N LYS A 104 3.48 -21.06 26.12
CA LYS A 104 2.99 -21.47 24.81
C LYS A 104 3.40 -20.49 23.71
N TRP A 105 3.30 -19.19 23.97
CA TRP A 105 3.71 -18.12 23.06
C TRP A 105 5.21 -18.03 22.89
N PHE A 106 5.95 -18.28 23.97
CA PHE A 106 7.41 -18.24 23.98
C PHE A 106 8.02 -19.59 24.38
N PRO A 107 7.87 -20.63 23.54
CA PRO A 107 8.40 -21.95 23.85
C PRO A 107 9.91 -21.90 24.13
N LYS A 108 10.37 -22.83 24.96
CA LYS A 108 11.79 -22.93 25.32
C LYS A 108 12.60 -23.35 24.10
N VAL A 109 13.66 -22.59 23.84
CA VAL A 109 14.63 -22.81 22.76
C VAL A 109 16.01 -22.96 23.40
N ASN A 110 16.62 -24.14 23.27
CA ASN A 110 17.92 -24.46 23.86
C ASN A 110 19.05 -24.50 22.81
N SER A 111 18.70 -24.48 21.53
CA SER A 111 19.63 -24.39 20.42
C SER A 111 18.99 -23.66 19.25
N ILE A 112 19.84 -23.16 18.35
CA ILE A 112 19.45 -22.43 17.14
C ILE A 112 18.44 -23.22 16.29
N ASP A 113 18.59 -24.55 16.20
CA ASP A 113 17.69 -25.41 15.41
C ASP A 113 16.27 -25.51 15.99
N GLU A 114 16.07 -25.20 17.28
CA GLU A 114 14.76 -25.24 17.92
C GLU A 114 13.89 -24.00 17.58
N PHE A 115 14.45 -22.96 16.96
CA PHE A 115 13.65 -21.81 16.47
C PHE A 115 12.63 -22.20 15.40
N LYS A 116 12.75 -23.39 14.79
CA LYS A 116 11.69 -23.93 13.94
C LYS A 116 10.35 -24.14 14.66
N LYS A 117 10.34 -24.18 16.00
CA LYS A 117 9.13 -24.26 16.83
C LYS A 117 8.47 -22.90 17.08
N VAL A 118 9.11 -21.82 16.62
CA VAL A 118 8.82 -20.45 17.05
C VAL A 118 8.25 -19.62 15.90
N PHE A 119 8.77 -19.80 14.70
CA PHE A 119 8.38 -18.99 13.55
C PHE A 119 8.36 -19.77 12.24
N GLY A 120 7.76 -19.16 11.23
CA GLY A 120 7.81 -19.61 9.84
C GLY A 120 7.66 -18.44 8.87
N VAL A 121 8.14 -18.61 7.65
CA VAL A 121 8.09 -17.56 6.61
C VAL A 121 6.83 -17.75 5.78
N GLY A 122 6.02 -16.70 5.64
CA GLY A 122 4.83 -16.72 4.80
C GLY A 122 5.05 -16.01 3.47
N ASN A 123 5.61 -14.80 3.55
CA ASN A 123 5.86 -13.94 2.40
C ASN A 123 7.32 -13.46 2.36
N LEU A 124 7.83 -13.25 1.16
CA LEU A 124 9.17 -12.79 0.86
C LEU A 124 9.09 -11.65 -0.15
N PHE A 125 9.77 -10.55 0.16
CA PHE A 125 9.80 -9.35 -0.65
C PHE A 125 11.21 -9.11 -1.19
N ILE A 126 11.35 -8.96 -2.51
CA ILE A 126 12.60 -8.53 -3.14
C ILE A 126 12.53 -7.02 -3.34
N LEU A 127 13.27 -6.28 -2.52
CA LEU A 127 13.17 -4.84 -2.44
C LEU A 127 13.93 -4.14 -3.58
N LEU A 128 13.58 -2.88 -3.85
CA LEU A 128 14.26 -2.00 -4.78
C LEU A 128 15.68 -1.58 -4.34
N PRO A 129 15.93 -1.16 -3.08
CA PRO A 129 17.29 -0.88 -2.63
C PRO A 129 18.19 -2.08 -2.86
N HIS A 130 19.43 -1.78 -3.23
CA HIS A 130 20.47 -2.78 -3.44
C HIS A 130 21.82 -2.27 -2.95
N LYS A 131 22.74 -3.21 -2.77
CA LYS A 131 24.12 -2.98 -2.37
C LYS A 131 24.98 -4.10 -2.93
N GLU A 132 26.17 -3.76 -3.44
CA GLU A 132 27.15 -4.74 -3.94
C GLU A 132 26.59 -5.72 -5.01
N GLY A 133 25.63 -5.25 -5.82
CA GLY A 133 25.00 -6.05 -6.88
C GLY A 133 23.87 -6.99 -6.44
N TYR A 134 23.38 -6.85 -5.21
CA TYR A 134 22.26 -7.64 -4.67
C TYR A 134 21.23 -6.72 -4.02
N SER A 135 19.95 -6.92 -4.34
CA SER A 135 18.85 -6.30 -3.64
C SER A 135 18.72 -6.81 -2.21
N TYR A 136 18.13 -5.99 -1.34
CA TYR A 136 17.70 -6.43 -0.02
C TYR A 136 16.48 -7.32 -0.15
N ILE A 137 16.36 -8.28 0.76
CA ILE A 137 15.23 -9.21 0.85
C ILE A 137 14.57 -8.95 2.19
N GLY A 138 13.25 -8.89 2.21
CA GLY A 138 12.48 -8.90 3.45
C GLY A 138 11.67 -10.17 3.59
N LEU A 139 11.52 -10.66 4.81
CA LEU A 139 10.74 -11.85 5.14
C LEU A 139 9.66 -11.47 6.15
N GLU A 140 8.41 -11.63 5.76
CA GLU A 140 7.27 -11.55 6.66
C GLU A 140 6.95 -12.95 7.17
N CYS A 141 7.01 -13.06 8.49
CA CYS A 141 6.93 -14.31 9.22
C CYS A 141 5.76 -14.29 10.19
N GLY A 142 5.14 -15.45 10.37
CA GLY A 142 4.31 -15.70 11.54
C GLY A 142 5.17 -16.21 12.70
N CYS A 143 4.83 -15.81 13.91
CA CYS A 143 5.47 -16.27 15.14
C CYS A 143 4.45 -16.79 16.15
N THR A 144 4.91 -17.42 17.23
CA THR A 144 4.03 -18.02 18.25
C THR A 144 3.46 -17.02 19.25
N TRP A 145 4.03 -15.82 19.35
CA TRP A 145 3.67 -14.83 20.39
C TRP A 145 2.82 -13.65 19.90
N ASP A 146 2.70 -13.44 18.59
CA ASP A 146 1.91 -12.33 18.03
C ASP A 146 1.26 -12.76 16.70
N GLU A 147 -0.06 -12.92 16.74
CA GLU A 147 -0.86 -13.26 15.56
C GLU A 147 -1.34 -12.02 14.78
N GLU A 148 -1.23 -10.81 15.36
CA GLU A 148 -1.73 -9.56 14.75
C GLU A 148 -0.64 -8.80 13.99
N HIS A 149 0.58 -8.71 14.56
CA HIS A 149 1.67 -7.91 14.01
C HIS A 149 2.80 -8.75 13.40
N GLY A 150 2.88 -10.04 13.72
CA GLY A 150 3.87 -10.97 13.17
C GLY A 150 5.33 -10.60 13.45
N LEU A 151 6.24 -11.16 12.66
CA LEU A 151 7.69 -11.01 12.76
C LEU A 151 8.27 -10.66 11.38
N GLY A 152 9.09 -9.63 11.31
CA GLY A 152 9.78 -9.21 10.09
C GLY A 152 11.29 -9.36 10.17
N PHE A 153 11.90 -9.78 9.07
CA PHE A 153 13.35 -9.70 8.86
C PHE A 153 13.64 -8.86 7.63
N LEU A 154 14.69 -8.05 7.71
CA LEU A 154 15.36 -7.45 6.56
C LEU A 154 16.78 -8.02 6.47
N LEU A 155 17.14 -8.51 5.29
CA LEU A 155 18.44 -9.13 5.05
C LEU A 155 19.07 -8.66 3.73
N HIS A 156 20.39 -8.57 3.74
CA HIS A 156 21.21 -8.37 2.55
C HIS A 156 22.09 -9.61 2.41
N LYS A 157 21.81 -10.44 1.40
CA LYS A 157 22.39 -11.79 1.30
C LYS A 157 22.14 -12.58 2.59
N ASP A 158 23.15 -13.08 3.29
CA ASP A 158 23.05 -13.77 4.58
C ASP A 158 23.23 -12.87 5.80
N LYS A 159 23.41 -11.56 5.61
CA LYS A 159 23.51 -10.59 6.71
C LYS A 159 22.12 -10.12 7.10
N ILE A 160 21.75 -10.31 8.37
CA ILE A 160 20.54 -9.71 8.94
C ILE A 160 20.81 -8.23 9.23
N ILE A 161 19.99 -7.37 8.64
CA ILE A 161 20.06 -5.91 8.78
C ILE A 161 19.14 -5.47 9.92
N LYS A 162 17.92 -6.02 9.97
CA LYS A 162 16.90 -5.67 10.95
C LYS A 162 16.01 -6.86 11.26
N VAL A 163 15.54 -6.93 12.52
CA VAL A 163 14.46 -7.80 12.99
C VAL A 163 13.47 -6.90 13.73
N GLY A 164 12.17 -7.12 13.53
CA GLY A 164 11.10 -6.34 14.17
C GLY A 164 9.72 -6.89 13.85
N GLY A 165 8.71 -6.01 13.78
CA GLY A 165 7.37 -6.38 13.32
C GLY A 165 7.34 -6.76 11.84
N ALA A 166 6.24 -7.34 11.35
CA ALA A 166 6.09 -7.76 9.96
C ALA A 166 6.38 -6.63 8.94
N ASP A 167 6.16 -5.37 9.32
CA ASP A 167 6.39 -4.19 8.49
C ASP A 167 7.86 -4.00 8.08
N GLU A 168 8.80 -4.50 8.88
CA GLU A 168 10.22 -4.49 8.52
C GLU A 168 10.54 -5.29 7.26
N ALA A 169 9.68 -6.25 6.88
CA ALA A 169 9.85 -7.06 5.69
C ALA A 169 9.62 -6.29 4.38
N PHE A 170 8.89 -5.18 4.41
CA PHE A 170 8.57 -4.40 3.21
C PHE A 170 8.95 -2.92 3.33
N SER A 171 9.57 -2.52 4.43
CA SER A 171 10.14 -1.19 4.63
C SER A 171 11.55 -1.09 4.04
N SER A 172 11.76 -0.14 3.13
CA SER A 172 13.08 0.12 2.52
C SER A 172 14.00 1.01 3.39
N TRP A 173 13.52 1.57 4.50
CA TRP A 173 14.26 2.61 5.23
C TRP A 173 15.56 2.11 5.86
N GLU A 174 15.56 0.92 6.47
CA GLU A 174 16.77 0.34 7.04
C GLU A 174 17.75 -0.13 5.94
N ALA A 175 17.24 -0.56 4.78
CA ALA A 175 18.06 -0.86 3.62
C ALA A 175 18.78 0.38 3.09
N PHE A 176 18.10 1.53 3.03
CA PHE A 176 18.72 2.81 2.65
C PHE A 176 19.78 3.30 3.64
N LYS A 177 19.62 2.98 4.93
CA LYS A 177 20.67 3.29 5.94
C LYS A 177 21.89 2.40 5.73
N ASP A 178 21.70 1.10 5.50
CA ASP A 178 22.83 0.17 5.32
C ASP A 178 23.58 0.40 3.99
N ASN A 179 22.89 0.78 2.91
CA ASN A 179 23.54 1.06 1.61
C ASN A 179 24.05 2.51 1.46
N GLY A 180 23.74 3.39 2.41
CA GLY A 180 24.21 4.78 2.43
C GLY A 180 23.38 5.75 1.57
N THR A 181 22.19 5.37 1.09
CA THR A 181 21.32 6.25 0.27
C THR A 181 20.20 6.93 1.05
N TYR A 182 20.13 6.74 2.37
CA TYR A 182 19.04 7.25 3.23
C TYR A 182 18.71 8.73 3.03
N GLU A 183 19.71 9.62 3.06
CA GLU A 183 19.46 11.07 2.93
C GLU A 183 18.92 11.45 1.55
N GLU A 184 19.41 10.80 0.50
CA GLU A 184 18.93 11.02 -0.87
C GLU A 184 17.46 10.60 -1.02
N GLU A 185 17.13 9.40 -0.55
CA GLU A 185 15.78 8.85 -0.62
C GLU A 185 14.79 9.60 0.26
N GLN A 186 15.22 10.01 1.45
CA GLN A 186 14.41 10.86 2.32
C GLN A 186 14.10 12.22 1.65
N ASN A 187 15.09 12.82 0.97
CA ASN A 187 14.89 14.05 0.22
C ASN A 187 13.94 13.87 -0.96
N LYS A 188 14.02 12.74 -1.70
CA LYS A 188 13.07 12.41 -2.78
C LYS A 188 11.65 12.26 -2.23
N TRP A 189 11.47 11.48 -1.16
CA TRP A 189 10.18 11.26 -0.50
C TRP A 189 9.53 12.58 -0.03
N ASN A 190 10.33 13.46 0.60
CA ASN A 190 9.86 14.77 1.05
C ASN A 190 9.38 15.67 -0.10
N LYS A 191 10.11 15.68 -1.24
CA LYS A 191 9.71 16.47 -2.42
C LYS A 191 8.40 15.99 -3.03
N ILE A 192 8.18 14.67 -3.07
CA ILE A 192 6.95 14.07 -3.57
C ILE A 192 5.76 14.43 -2.67
N ASN A 193 5.90 14.26 -1.35
CA ASN A 193 4.80 14.48 -0.41
C ASN A 193 4.44 15.93 -0.17
N THR A 194 5.37 16.86 -0.43
CA THR A 194 5.08 18.30 -0.38
C THR A 194 4.40 18.82 -1.65
N ARG A 195 4.12 17.97 -2.64
CA ARG A 195 3.46 18.30 -3.93
C ARG A 195 4.11 19.48 -4.68
N ILE A 196 5.41 19.71 -4.44
CA ILE A 196 6.16 20.80 -5.10
C ILE A 196 6.33 20.51 -6.61
N VAL A 197 6.26 19.24 -7.00
CA VAL A 197 6.45 18.80 -8.39
C VAL A 197 5.09 18.47 -9.02
N PRO A 198 4.73 19.08 -10.17
CA PRO A 198 3.58 18.66 -10.96
C PRO A 198 3.72 17.18 -11.35
N LEU A 199 2.68 16.39 -11.10
CA LEU A 199 2.66 14.99 -11.53
C LEU A 199 2.65 14.91 -13.06
N PRO A 200 3.35 13.95 -13.66
CA PRO A 200 3.40 13.81 -15.12
C PRO A 200 2.02 13.49 -15.70
N LYS A 201 1.86 13.69 -17.00
CA LYS A 201 0.65 13.28 -17.72
C LYS A 201 0.42 11.77 -17.51
N PRO A 202 -0.80 11.34 -17.15
CA PRO A 202 -1.13 9.93 -17.04
C PRO A 202 -0.84 9.19 -18.34
N LYS A 203 -0.38 7.95 -18.22
CA LYS A 203 -0.04 7.09 -19.35
C LYS A 203 -0.73 5.74 -19.16
N GLN A 204 -1.21 5.17 -20.27
CA GLN A 204 -1.58 3.76 -20.34
C GLN A 204 -0.37 2.92 -20.75
N TYR A 205 -0.19 1.82 -20.04
CA TYR A 205 0.87 0.84 -20.25
C TYR A 205 0.30 -0.38 -20.95
N GLU A 206 1.08 -0.92 -21.88
CA GLU A 206 0.74 -2.15 -22.59
C GLU A 206 1.49 -3.34 -21.98
N PRO A 207 0.91 -4.56 -21.98
CA PRO A 207 1.59 -5.74 -21.47
C PRO A 207 2.96 -5.93 -22.13
N ASN A 208 3.94 -6.37 -21.34
CA ASN A 208 5.28 -6.65 -21.84
C ASN A 208 5.20 -7.63 -23.05
N PRO A 209 5.85 -7.34 -24.19
CA PRO A 209 5.73 -8.17 -25.40
C PRO A 209 6.26 -9.61 -25.27
N LYS A 210 7.18 -9.86 -24.33
CA LYS A 210 7.80 -11.18 -24.09
C LYS A 210 6.90 -12.09 -23.25
N TYR A 211 6.24 -11.54 -22.23
CA TYR A 211 5.43 -12.32 -21.27
C TYR A 211 3.92 -12.14 -21.44
N GLY A 212 3.48 -11.10 -22.15
CA GLY A 212 2.07 -10.73 -22.28
C GLY A 212 1.44 -10.24 -20.97
N LYS A 213 2.25 -9.72 -20.03
CA LYS A 213 1.82 -9.30 -18.68
C LYS A 213 2.25 -7.88 -18.36
N LEU A 214 1.42 -7.15 -17.61
CA LEU A 214 1.78 -5.89 -16.96
C LEU A 214 2.43 -6.19 -15.61
N LYS A 215 3.34 -5.34 -15.16
CA LYS A 215 3.81 -5.36 -13.77
C LYS A 215 2.82 -4.66 -12.83
N PRO A 216 2.86 -4.94 -11.51
CA PRO A 216 1.88 -4.45 -10.55
C PRO A 216 1.66 -2.93 -10.62
N SER A 217 2.74 -2.13 -10.60
CA SER A 217 2.62 -0.66 -10.69
C SER A 217 1.95 -0.17 -11.98
N GLN A 218 2.17 -0.85 -13.10
CA GLN A 218 1.53 -0.52 -14.39
C GLN A 218 0.06 -0.93 -14.42
N LEU A 219 -0.29 -2.05 -13.79
CA LEU A 219 -1.69 -2.47 -13.62
C LEU A 219 -2.46 -1.43 -12.81
N ASP A 220 -1.90 -0.99 -11.69
CA ASP A 220 -2.49 0.06 -10.85
C ASP A 220 -2.59 1.40 -11.59
N ALA A 221 -1.54 1.79 -12.32
CA ALA A 221 -1.55 3.00 -13.14
C ALA A 221 -2.63 2.97 -14.23
N ASN A 222 -2.80 1.83 -14.92
CA ASN A 222 -3.86 1.64 -15.89
C ASN A 222 -5.25 1.69 -15.26
N LYS A 223 -5.42 1.04 -14.10
CA LYS A 223 -6.69 1.06 -13.35
C LYS A 223 -7.09 2.48 -12.93
N MET A 224 -6.12 3.31 -12.59
CA MET A 224 -6.32 4.70 -12.17
C MET A 224 -6.27 5.71 -13.31
N PHE A 225 -6.03 5.29 -14.55
CA PHE A 225 -5.69 6.17 -15.67
C PHE A 225 -6.70 7.30 -15.87
N GLU A 226 -7.98 6.97 -16.02
CA GLU A 226 -9.05 7.95 -16.25
C GLU A 226 -9.22 8.89 -15.05
N ASN A 227 -9.08 8.36 -13.84
CA ASN A 227 -9.16 9.18 -12.64
C ASN A 227 -7.99 10.17 -12.60
N HIS A 228 -6.77 9.73 -12.91
CA HIS A 228 -5.63 10.63 -12.95
C HIS A 228 -5.74 11.70 -14.04
N LEU A 229 -6.46 11.45 -15.15
CA LEU A 229 -6.78 12.52 -16.11
C LEU A 229 -7.61 13.61 -15.43
N ILE A 230 -8.67 13.23 -14.70
CA ILE A 230 -9.53 14.16 -13.96
C ILE A 230 -8.74 14.90 -12.88
N GLU A 231 -7.96 14.18 -12.07
CA GLU A 231 -7.22 14.72 -10.92
C GLU A 231 -6.15 15.74 -11.33
N ARG A 232 -5.51 15.49 -12.48
CA ARG A 232 -4.39 16.29 -12.97
C ARG A 232 -4.81 17.30 -14.04
N GLY A 233 -6.11 17.43 -14.32
CA GLY A 233 -6.67 18.45 -15.21
C GLY A 233 -6.55 18.18 -16.70
N TYR A 234 -6.34 16.93 -17.13
CA TYR A 234 -6.36 16.51 -18.53
C TYR A 234 -7.80 16.28 -19.01
N ASN A 235 -8.59 17.34 -18.94
CA ASN A 235 -10.05 17.29 -19.12
C ASN A 235 -10.45 16.92 -20.55
N SER A 236 -9.78 17.52 -21.54
CA SER A 236 -10.04 17.25 -22.95
C SER A 236 -9.84 15.78 -23.29
N GLU A 237 -8.78 15.16 -22.78
CA GLU A 237 -8.51 13.74 -22.98
C GLU A 237 -9.57 12.85 -22.33
N PHE A 238 -9.98 13.15 -21.08
CA PHE A 238 -11.07 12.40 -20.44
C PHE A 238 -12.38 12.50 -21.25
N ILE A 239 -12.75 13.71 -21.69
CA ILE A 239 -13.95 13.95 -22.49
C ILE A 239 -13.86 13.20 -23.82
N GLU A 240 -12.72 13.24 -24.52
CA GLU A 240 -12.51 12.51 -25.77
C GLU A 240 -12.69 11.00 -25.59
N LEU A 241 -12.17 10.41 -24.51
CA LEU A 241 -12.35 8.99 -24.22
C LEU A 241 -13.84 8.62 -24.05
N VAL A 242 -14.62 9.48 -23.40
CA VAL A 242 -16.07 9.28 -23.26
C VAL A 242 -16.77 9.43 -24.61
N GLU A 243 -16.54 10.51 -25.35
CA GLU A 243 -17.24 10.80 -26.61
C GLU A 243 -16.88 9.82 -27.74
N THR A 244 -15.69 9.22 -27.68
CA THR A 244 -15.26 8.16 -28.60
C THR A 244 -15.68 6.76 -28.15
N ASN A 245 -16.49 6.63 -27.09
CA ASN A 245 -16.93 5.37 -26.50
C ASN A 245 -15.79 4.42 -26.09
N LYS A 246 -14.62 4.96 -25.76
CA LYS A 246 -13.49 4.18 -25.21
C LYS A 246 -13.70 3.86 -23.72
N ILE A 247 -14.46 4.68 -23.01
CA ILE A 247 -14.84 4.46 -21.61
C ILE A 247 -16.34 4.71 -21.40
N ASP A 248 -16.97 3.97 -20.48
CA ASP A 248 -18.31 4.30 -19.98
C ASP A 248 -18.17 5.23 -18.76
N ILE A 249 -18.71 6.43 -18.87
CA ILE A 249 -18.68 7.46 -17.82
C ILE A 249 -19.33 7.01 -16.49
N ASN A 250 -20.12 5.93 -16.51
CA ASN A 250 -20.77 5.35 -15.34
C ASN A 250 -20.02 4.14 -14.75
N VAL A 251 -18.92 3.70 -15.35
CA VAL A 251 -18.14 2.54 -14.91
C VAL A 251 -16.72 2.99 -14.54
N ASN A 252 -16.37 2.95 -13.26
CA ASN A 252 -15.05 3.35 -12.78
C ASN A 252 -14.15 2.16 -12.42
N ASN A 253 -13.96 1.21 -13.35
CA ASN A 253 -12.94 0.14 -13.27
C ASN A 253 -12.80 -0.58 -11.91
N GLY A 254 -13.92 -0.83 -11.21
CA GLY A 254 -13.93 -1.49 -9.89
C GLY A 254 -13.40 -0.64 -8.73
N LEU A 255 -13.25 0.67 -8.91
CA LEU A 255 -13.00 1.64 -7.85
C LEU A 255 -14.29 2.00 -7.13
N THR A 256 -14.16 2.43 -5.87
CA THR A 256 -15.28 2.70 -4.97
C THR A 256 -16.01 4.00 -5.27
N MET A 257 -15.35 4.96 -5.93
CA MET A 257 -15.94 6.26 -6.30
C MET A 257 -16.30 6.27 -7.78
N THR A 258 -17.29 7.06 -8.16
CA THR A 258 -17.62 7.42 -9.55
C THR A 258 -16.67 8.51 -10.07
N PHE A 259 -16.63 8.70 -11.39
CA PHE A 259 -15.90 9.83 -11.99
C PHE A 259 -16.46 11.18 -11.54
N LEU A 260 -17.77 11.28 -11.29
CA LEU A 260 -18.41 12.49 -10.78
C LEU A 260 -17.92 12.83 -9.36
N GLU A 261 -17.89 11.84 -8.46
CA GLU A 261 -17.36 12.01 -7.11
C GLU A 261 -15.87 12.36 -7.13
N ARG A 262 -15.07 11.73 -8.01
CA ARG A 262 -13.65 12.06 -8.18
C ARG A 262 -13.46 13.50 -8.65
N ALA A 263 -14.20 13.94 -9.66
CA ALA A 263 -14.13 15.30 -10.18
C ALA A 263 -14.51 16.34 -9.10
N ALA A 264 -15.54 16.05 -8.30
CA ALA A 264 -15.91 16.90 -7.16
C ALA A 264 -14.83 16.95 -6.08
N GLN A 265 -14.23 15.80 -5.73
CA GLN A 265 -13.14 15.71 -4.74
C GLN A 265 -11.92 16.53 -5.14
N PHE A 266 -11.62 16.61 -6.44
CA PHE A 266 -10.50 17.40 -6.98
C PHE A 266 -10.91 18.80 -7.42
N ASN A 267 -12.14 19.24 -7.11
CA ASN A 267 -12.68 20.55 -7.47
C ASN A 267 -12.61 20.86 -8.98
N ASN A 268 -12.70 19.83 -9.82
CA ASN A 268 -12.62 19.94 -11.26
C ASN A 268 -14.00 20.31 -11.85
N LEU A 269 -14.31 21.61 -11.83
CA LEU A 269 -15.62 22.13 -12.22
C LEU A 269 -16.01 21.81 -13.66
N GLU A 270 -15.05 21.75 -14.57
CA GLU A 270 -15.27 21.45 -15.99
C GLU A 270 -15.78 20.02 -16.16
N ILE A 271 -15.08 19.04 -15.56
CA ILE A 271 -15.51 17.63 -15.62
C ILE A 271 -16.82 17.41 -14.85
N VAL A 272 -17.04 18.10 -13.73
CA VAL A 272 -18.33 18.04 -13.02
C VAL A 272 -19.48 18.52 -13.92
N LYS A 273 -19.34 19.69 -14.56
CA LYS A 273 -20.33 20.23 -15.50
C LYS A 273 -20.56 19.27 -16.67
N TYR A 274 -19.48 18.74 -17.25
CA TYR A 274 -19.56 17.78 -18.35
C TYR A 274 -20.30 16.50 -17.96
N ILE A 275 -19.90 15.83 -16.88
CA ILE A 275 -20.53 14.56 -16.45
C ILE A 275 -22.01 14.78 -16.14
N LEU A 276 -22.38 15.85 -15.41
CA LEU A 276 -23.77 16.15 -15.10
C LEU A 276 -24.61 16.40 -16.36
N SER A 277 -24.04 17.03 -17.40
CA SER A 277 -24.72 17.21 -18.69
C SER A 277 -25.05 15.91 -19.42
N LYS A 278 -24.35 14.81 -19.08
CA LYS A 278 -24.58 13.47 -19.63
C LYS A 278 -25.56 12.62 -18.81
N ASN A 279 -26.21 13.22 -17.80
CA ASN A 279 -27.19 12.58 -16.90
C ASN A 279 -26.67 11.26 -16.29
N PRO A 280 -25.68 11.33 -15.39
CA PRO A 280 -24.99 10.16 -14.86
C PRO A 280 -25.96 9.28 -14.05
N LYS A 281 -25.71 7.98 -14.04
CA LYS A 281 -26.57 6.99 -13.35
C LYS A 281 -26.61 7.18 -11.83
N SER A 282 -25.49 7.57 -11.23
CA SER A 282 -25.38 7.87 -9.81
C SER A 282 -24.92 9.31 -9.60
N LYS A 283 -25.58 9.99 -8.66
CA LYS A 283 -25.22 11.31 -8.15
C LYS A 283 -24.96 11.25 -6.64
N ASP A 284 -24.94 10.06 -6.06
CA ASP A 284 -24.87 9.88 -4.62
C ASP A 284 -23.53 10.34 -4.07
N ASN A 285 -23.52 10.84 -2.83
CA ASN A 285 -22.35 11.31 -2.07
C ASN A 285 -21.46 12.39 -2.74
N VAL A 286 -21.79 12.85 -3.95
CA VAL A 286 -20.94 13.80 -4.69
C VAL A 286 -20.83 15.14 -3.96
N ILE A 287 -21.93 15.60 -3.34
CA ILE A 287 -21.98 16.92 -2.71
C ILE A 287 -21.10 16.98 -1.46
N HIS A 288 -20.90 15.85 -0.77
CA HIS A 288 -20.02 15.77 0.41
C HIS A 288 -18.55 16.02 0.06
N ASN A 289 -18.14 15.70 -1.18
CA ASN A 289 -16.78 15.94 -1.65
C ASN A 289 -16.44 17.43 -1.83
N SER A 290 -17.44 18.34 -1.80
CA SER A 290 -17.20 19.78 -1.89
C SER A 290 -16.63 20.40 -0.60
N VAL A 291 -16.83 19.74 0.55
CA VAL A 291 -16.52 20.30 1.89
C VAL A 291 -15.04 20.66 2.00
N GLY A 292 -14.14 19.80 1.50
CA GLY A 292 -12.69 19.99 1.56
C GLY A 292 -12.21 21.30 0.92
N HIS A 293 -12.92 21.77 -0.11
CA HIS A 293 -12.56 22.98 -0.85
C HIS A 293 -13.37 24.22 -0.44
N CYS A 294 -14.51 24.02 0.24
CA CYS A 294 -15.51 25.06 0.51
C CYS A 294 -15.93 25.83 -0.76
N ASN A 295 -15.93 25.14 -1.91
CA ASN A 295 -16.22 25.78 -3.19
C ASN A 295 -17.73 25.94 -3.40
N LYS A 296 -18.21 27.17 -3.23
CA LYS A 296 -19.62 27.55 -3.41
C LYS A 296 -20.11 27.33 -4.86
N GLU A 297 -19.25 27.53 -5.87
CA GLU A 297 -19.61 27.29 -7.27
C GLU A 297 -19.85 25.80 -7.53
N LEU A 298 -18.98 24.93 -7.01
CA LEU A 298 -19.12 23.47 -7.14
C LEU A 298 -20.48 23.00 -6.59
N VAL A 299 -20.85 23.46 -5.40
CA VAL A 299 -22.15 23.14 -4.78
C VAL A 299 -23.31 23.70 -5.59
N GLN A 300 -23.19 24.93 -6.09
CA GLN A 300 -24.25 25.54 -6.90
C GLN A 300 -24.50 24.75 -8.20
N ILE A 301 -23.43 24.32 -8.90
CA ILE A 301 -23.53 23.46 -10.09
C ILE A 301 -24.30 22.17 -9.77
N MET A 302 -24.03 21.56 -8.62
CA MET A 302 -24.71 20.32 -8.20
C MET A 302 -26.21 20.54 -7.95
N ILE A 303 -26.55 21.60 -7.20
CA ILE A 303 -27.95 21.97 -6.91
C ILE A 303 -28.72 22.25 -8.20
N ASP A 304 -28.12 23.02 -9.12
CA ASP A 304 -28.72 23.36 -10.41
C ASP A 304 -28.97 22.13 -11.28
N ASN A 305 -28.25 21.02 -11.03
CA ASN A 305 -28.42 19.73 -11.69
C ASN A 305 -29.24 18.70 -10.86
N GLY A 306 -30.00 19.20 -9.88
CA GLY A 306 -30.99 18.43 -9.11
C GLY A 306 -30.40 17.57 -7.99
N ILE A 307 -29.17 17.84 -7.54
CA ILE A 307 -28.59 17.17 -6.37
C ILE A 307 -29.13 17.84 -5.10
N ASP A 308 -29.70 17.03 -4.20
CA ASP A 308 -30.25 17.52 -2.93
C ASP A 308 -29.12 17.93 -1.98
N ILE A 309 -29.16 19.18 -1.53
CA ILE A 309 -28.20 19.72 -0.56
C ILE A 309 -28.25 19.01 0.80
N ASN A 310 -29.38 18.39 1.11
CA ASN A 310 -29.61 17.65 2.36
C ASN A 310 -29.39 16.14 2.21
N GLN A 311 -28.87 15.67 1.07
CA GLN A 311 -28.59 14.26 0.87
C GLN A 311 -27.64 13.75 1.97
N PRO A 312 -28.01 12.70 2.74
CA PRO A 312 -27.10 12.09 3.69
C PRO A 312 -26.07 11.21 2.96
N ASP A 313 -24.86 11.16 3.48
CA ASP A 313 -23.87 10.16 3.07
C ASP A 313 -24.22 8.78 3.67
N GLN A 314 -23.40 7.76 3.37
CA GLN A 314 -23.57 6.40 3.91
C GLN A 314 -23.52 6.31 5.46
N TRP A 315 -23.08 7.37 6.16
CA TRP A 315 -23.08 7.46 7.62
C TRP A 315 -24.17 8.40 8.16
N GLY A 316 -25.12 8.82 7.32
CA GLY A 316 -26.22 9.70 7.71
C GLY A 316 -25.84 11.17 7.85
N ARG A 317 -24.68 11.61 7.34
CA ARG A 317 -24.20 12.98 7.48
C ARG A 317 -24.53 13.80 6.25
N THR A 318 -25.09 15.00 6.43
CA THR A 318 -25.28 15.97 5.35
C THR A 318 -24.01 16.77 5.08
N VAL A 319 -23.95 17.51 3.96
CA VAL A 319 -22.84 18.45 3.67
C VAL A 319 -22.67 19.48 4.79
N LEU A 320 -23.77 19.92 5.41
CA LEU A 320 -23.76 20.83 6.55
C LEU A 320 -23.11 20.18 7.77
N LYS A 321 -23.51 18.93 8.09
CA LYS A 321 -22.96 18.21 9.24
C LYS A 321 -21.45 17.96 9.13
N LEU A 322 -20.98 17.59 7.94
CA LEU A 322 -19.55 17.42 7.67
C LEU A 322 -18.78 18.75 7.82
N THR A 323 -19.36 19.86 7.35
CA THR A 323 -18.78 21.19 7.49
C THR A 323 -18.65 21.59 8.97
N GLU A 324 -19.70 21.35 9.78
CA GLU A 324 -19.67 21.61 11.22
C GLU A 324 -18.64 20.76 11.96
N GLN A 325 -18.50 19.48 11.61
CA GLN A 325 -17.45 18.61 12.17
C GLN A 325 -16.05 19.13 11.86
N ARG A 326 -15.82 19.62 10.62
CA ARG A 326 -14.52 20.19 10.24
C ARG A 326 -14.21 21.48 10.99
N ILE A 327 -15.21 22.34 11.21
CA ILE A 327 -15.07 23.55 12.04
C ILE A 327 -14.59 23.19 13.44
N ILE A 328 -15.23 22.22 14.11
CA ILE A 328 -14.84 21.79 15.47
C ILE A 328 -13.39 21.27 15.49
N GLN A 329 -12.99 20.51 14.47
CA GLN A 329 -11.61 20.02 14.36
C GLN A 329 -10.62 21.18 14.22
N TYR A 330 -10.94 22.18 13.41
CA TYR A 330 -10.07 23.32 13.11
C TYR A 330 -9.99 24.34 14.24
N GLU A 331 -11.06 24.50 15.02
CA GLU A 331 -11.06 25.27 16.27
C GLU A 331 -10.05 24.69 17.27
N ARG A 332 -10.01 23.35 17.41
CA ARG A 332 -9.08 22.66 18.33
C ARG A 332 -7.62 22.78 17.91
N SER A 333 -7.35 22.91 16.61
CA SER A 333 -5.99 22.94 16.07
C SER A 333 -5.53 24.34 15.67
N GLU A 334 -6.29 25.39 15.99
CA GLU A 334 -6.02 26.79 15.59
C GLU A 334 -5.73 26.94 14.07
N ASN A 335 -6.49 26.24 13.23
CA ASN A 335 -6.24 26.20 11.78
C ASN A 335 -6.60 27.53 11.10
N SER A 336 -5.71 28.04 10.24
CA SER A 336 -5.91 29.31 9.51
C SER A 336 -7.11 29.30 8.56
N GLU A 337 -7.58 28.14 8.11
CA GLU A 337 -8.74 28.00 7.20
C GLU A 337 -10.09 28.01 7.94
N LEU A 338 -10.12 28.13 9.27
CA LEU A 338 -11.37 28.06 10.05
C LEU A 338 -12.45 29.05 9.57
N SER A 339 -12.06 30.30 9.29
CA SER A 339 -12.98 31.36 8.83
C SER A 339 -13.70 30.97 7.53
N LYS A 340 -12.97 30.39 6.59
CA LYS A 340 -13.51 29.90 5.31
C LYS A 340 -14.60 28.85 5.51
N TYR A 341 -14.40 27.91 6.43
CA TYR A 341 -15.40 26.88 6.74
C TYR A 341 -16.64 27.47 7.44
N ILE A 342 -16.47 28.46 8.33
CA ILE A 342 -17.59 29.15 8.97
C ILE A 342 -18.44 29.91 7.94
N GLU A 343 -17.80 30.64 7.02
CA GLU A 343 -18.48 31.31 5.93
C GLU A 343 -19.21 30.33 5.01
N PHE A 344 -18.56 29.21 4.68
CA PHE A 344 -19.16 28.16 3.86
C PHE A 344 -20.39 27.54 4.54
N LYS A 345 -20.31 27.23 5.84
CA LYS A 345 -21.47 26.76 6.63
C LYS A 345 -22.64 27.73 6.56
N ASN A 346 -22.38 29.02 6.76
CA ASN A 346 -23.43 30.04 6.72
C ASN A 346 -24.06 30.11 5.33
N TRP A 347 -23.24 30.04 4.28
CA TRP A 347 -23.72 30.00 2.90
C TRP A 347 -24.55 28.74 2.60
N LEU A 348 -24.16 27.56 3.09
CA LEU A 348 -24.94 26.33 2.95
C LEU A 348 -26.34 26.48 3.57
N LYS A 349 -26.43 27.07 4.78
CA LYS A 349 -27.72 27.35 5.42
C LYS A 349 -28.59 28.29 4.59
N LEU A 350 -28.00 29.32 3.98
CA LEU A 350 -28.72 30.21 3.05
C LEU A 350 -29.24 29.49 1.81
N LYS A 351 -28.60 28.38 1.41
CA LYS A 351 -29.02 27.51 0.30
C LYS A 351 -29.99 26.39 0.71
N GLY A 352 -30.46 26.40 1.96
CA GLY A 352 -31.45 25.45 2.45
C GLY A 352 -30.87 24.15 3.01
N ALA A 353 -29.55 24.11 3.30
CA ALA A 353 -28.96 23.00 4.05
C ALA A 353 -29.45 23.01 5.51
N ASN A 354 -29.87 21.86 6.03
CA ASN A 354 -30.33 21.68 7.41
C ASN A 354 -29.69 20.48 8.14
#